data_AF-A0A2K8MDA9-F1
#
_entry.id   AF-A0A2K8MDA9-F1
#
_cell.length_a   1.000
_cell.length_b   1.000
_cell.length_c   1.000
_cell.angle_alpha   90.00
_cell.angle_beta   90.00
_cell.angle_gamma   90.00
#
_symmetry.space_group_name_H-M   'P 1'
#
loop_
_entity.id
_entity.type
_entity.pdbx_description
1 polymer ?
#
loop_
_entity_poly.entity_id
_entity_poly.type
_entity_poly.pdbx_seq_one_letter_code
_entity_poly.pdbx_strand_id
1 'polypeptide(L)'
;MNVDAAHPDLIDLDTGDIYEWEPEPAGGGEPGYSHSEDHDFAWLRTALEETRRLAEIAAVDPAELDRLRDLSLNPPEDEDD
;
A
#
# COMPACT_ATOMS: atom_id res chain seq x y z
N MET A 1 -14.45 -8.01 -4.68
CA MET A 1 -13.08 -8.30 -5.11
C MET A 1 -12.71 -9.65 -4.55
N ASN A 2 -12.28 -10.58 -5.40
CA ASN A 2 -11.84 -11.91 -4.98
C ASN A 2 -10.36 -11.74 -4.65
N VAL A 3 -10.01 -11.58 -3.39
CA VAL A 3 -8.60 -11.51 -2.98
C VAL A 3 -8.10 -12.96 -3.07
N ASP A 4 -7.27 -13.26 -4.06
CA ASP A 4 -6.52 -14.51 -4.02
C ASP A 4 -5.55 -14.39 -2.83
N ALA A 5 -5.82 -15.12 -1.75
CA ALA A 5 -5.03 -15.04 -0.53
C ALA A 5 -3.56 -15.45 -0.76
N ALA A 6 -3.28 -16.19 -1.85
CA ALA A 6 -1.93 -16.55 -2.23
C ALA A 6 -1.20 -15.42 -2.98
N HIS A 7 -1.92 -14.56 -3.70
CA HIS A 7 -1.35 -13.53 -4.56
C HIS A 7 -2.18 -12.22 -4.49
N PRO A 8 -2.10 -11.50 -3.35
CA PRO A 8 -2.88 -10.28 -3.15
C PRO A 8 -2.38 -9.12 -4.02
N ASP A 9 -3.28 -8.23 -4.42
CA ASP A 9 -2.92 -6.99 -5.12
C ASP A 9 -1.96 -6.15 -4.26
N LEU A 10 -0.89 -5.66 -4.90
CA LEU A 10 0.07 -4.76 -4.30
C LEU A 10 -0.15 -3.34 -4.84
N ILE A 11 0.31 -2.34 -4.10
CA ILE A 11 0.30 -0.94 -4.53
C ILE A 11 1.61 -0.27 -4.16
N ASP A 12 2.19 0.45 -5.11
CA ASP A 12 3.31 1.36 -4.87
C ASP A 12 2.78 2.64 -4.22
N LEU A 13 3.33 3.00 -3.07
CA LEU A 13 2.94 4.21 -2.34
C LEU A 13 3.53 5.49 -2.94
N ASP A 14 4.64 5.39 -3.68
CA ASP A 14 5.30 6.54 -4.30
C ASP A 14 4.59 6.95 -5.60
N THR A 15 4.15 5.98 -6.39
CA THR A 15 3.48 6.22 -7.69
C THR A 15 1.95 6.08 -7.65
N GLY A 16 1.42 5.26 -6.73
CA GLY A 16 0.00 4.89 -6.67
C GLY A 16 -0.38 3.75 -7.63
N ASP A 17 0.59 3.16 -8.32
CA ASP A 17 0.34 2.06 -9.27
C ASP A 17 -0.02 0.76 -8.54
N ILE A 18 -0.99 0.03 -9.10
CA ILE A 18 -1.46 -1.25 -8.57
C ILE A 18 -0.81 -2.38 -9.36
N TYR A 19 -0.21 -3.33 -8.65
CA TYR A 19 0.36 -4.53 -9.22
C TYR A 19 -0.57 -5.71 -8.97
N GLU A 20 -1.07 -6.28 -10.06
CA GLU A 20 -1.95 -7.44 -10.04
C GLU A 20 -1.14 -8.69 -10.37
N TRP A 21 -1.50 -9.82 -9.76
CA TRP A 21 -0.88 -11.09 -10.07
C TRP A 21 -1.36 -11.60 -11.42
N GLU A 22 -0.43 -11.79 -12.35
CA GLU A 22 -0.70 -12.36 -13.66
C GLU A 22 -0.36 -13.86 -13.67
N PRO A 23 -1.33 -14.73 -13.99
CA PRO A 23 -1.04 -16.14 -14.22
C PRO A 23 -0.18 -16.31 -15.48
N GLU A 24 0.31 -17.53 -15.72
CA GLU A 24 1.14 -17.83 -16.90
C GLU A 24 0.54 -17.22 -18.18
N PRO A 25 1.27 -16.32 -18.87
CA PRO A 25 0.76 -15.66 -20.04
C PRO A 25 0.57 -16.66 -21.19
N ALA A 26 -0.42 -16.42 -22.05
CA ALA A 26 -0.81 -17.33 -23.13
C ALA A 26 0.31 -17.67 -24.15
N GLY A 27 1.47 -16.99 -24.09
CA GLY A 27 2.65 -17.21 -24.91
C GLY A 27 3.78 -18.01 -24.24
N GLY A 28 3.57 -18.49 -23.00
CA GLY A 28 4.62 -19.06 -22.16
C GLY A 28 5.40 -17.97 -21.41
N GLY A 29 5.63 -18.19 -20.12
CA GLY A 29 6.31 -17.25 -19.22
C GLY A 29 6.11 -17.66 -17.76
N GLU A 30 6.92 -17.12 -16.85
CA GLU A 30 6.70 -17.34 -15.42
C GLU A 30 5.56 -16.43 -14.92
N PRO A 31 4.65 -16.94 -14.07
CA PRO A 31 3.64 -16.10 -13.45
C PRO A 31 4.32 -15.10 -12.50
N GLY A 32 3.73 -13.93 -12.35
CA GLY A 32 4.34 -12.83 -11.59
C GLY A 32 3.40 -11.65 -11.47
N TYR A 33 3.74 -10.68 -10.63
CA TYR A 33 3.01 -9.42 -10.62
C TYR A 33 3.36 -8.59 -11.86
N SER A 34 2.39 -7.84 -12.36
CA SER A 34 2.61 -6.83 -13.38
C SER A 34 3.76 -5.90 -12.96
N HIS A 35 4.62 -5.51 -13.90
CA HIS A 35 5.77 -4.62 -13.67
C HIS A 35 6.81 -5.14 -12.65
N SER A 36 7.44 -6.29 -12.94
CA SER A 36 8.42 -6.98 -12.09
C SER A 36 9.65 -6.20 -11.63
N GLU A 37 9.87 -4.97 -12.13
CA GLU A 37 11.10 -4.21 -11.91
C GLU A 37 11.03 -3.23 -10.73
N ASP A 38 9.84 -2.94 -10.18
CA ASP A 38 9.64 -1.90 -9.15
C ASP A 38 8.87 -2.40 -7.90
N HIS A 39 9.18 -3.61 -7.41
CA HIS A 39 8.44 -4.20 -6.26
C HIS A 39 9.02 -3.84 -4.90
N ASP A 40 10.20 -3.23 -4.86
CA ASP A 40 10.98 -3.03 -3.63
C ASP A 40 10.24 -2.22 -2.55
N PHE A 41 9.16 -1.50 -2.93
CA PHE A 41 8.37 -0.65 -2.05
C PHE A 41 6.85 -0.91 -2.11
N ALA A 42 6.41 -2.03 -2.67
CA ALA A 42 4.99 -2.33 -2.83
C ALA A 42 4.34 -2.85 -1.52
N TRP A 43 3.14 -2.36 -1.20
CA TRP A 43 2.37 -2.73 -0.01
C TRP A 43 1.11 -3.52 -0.38
N LEU A 44 0.60 -4.35 0.55
CA LEU A 44 -0.71 -4.97 0.38
C LEU A 44 -1.79 -3.90 0.29
N ARG A 45 -2.55 -3.91 -0.81
CA ARG A 45 -3.67 -2.98 -1.01
C ARG A 45 -4.68 -3.07 0.15
N THR A 46 -5.01 -4.29 0.57
CA THR A 46 -5.95 -4.53 1.67
C THR A 46 -5.45 -3.95 2.99
N ALA A 47 -4.13 -3.94 3.24
CA ALA A 47 -3.58 -3.32 4.44
C ALA A 47 -3.83 -1.80 4.47
N LEU A 48 -3.85 -1.12 3.32
CA LEU A 48 -4.17 0.30 3.26
C LEU A 48 -5.67 0.58 3.38
N GLU A 49 -6.49 -0.28 2.78
CA GLU A 49 -7.96 -0.19 2.82
C GLU A 49 -8.52 -0.52 4.23
N GLU A 50 -7.97 -1.53 4.92
CA GLU A 50 -8.39 -1.94 6.26
C GLU A 50 -7.84 -1.01 7.35
N THR A 51 -6.61 -0.49 7.20
CA THR A 51 -5.92 0.30 8.23
C THR A 51 -6.07 1.82 8.07
N ARG A 52 -7.03 2.29 7.26
CA ARG A 52 -7.34 3.72 7.06
C ARG A 52 -6.16 4.59 6.58
N ARG A 53 -5.51 4.26 5.46
CA ARG A 53 -4.48 5.18 4.91
C ARG A 53 -4.42 5.24 3.39
N LEU A 54 -5.49 5.75 2.80
CA LEU A 54 -5.43 6.53 1.57
C LEU A 54 -6.14 7.85 1.83
N ALA A 55 -5.51 8.71 2.63
CA ALA A 55 -5.86 10.12 2.60
C ALA A 55 -4.97 10.72 1.50
N GLU A 56 -5.55 11.04 0.34
CA GLU A 56 -4.86 11.79 -0.70
C GLU A 56 -4.26 13.04 -0.05
N ILE A 57 -2.94 13.21 -0.05
CA ILE A 57 -2.25 14.32 0.63
C ILE A 57 -2.81 15.69 0.20
N ALA A 58 -3.37 15.77 -1.01
CA ALA A 58 -4.05 16.96 -1.52
C ALA A 58 -5.41 17.28 -0.85
N ALA A 59 -6.08 16.28 -0.28
CA ALA A 59 -7.36 16.40 0.42
C ALA A 59 -7.20 16.49 1.95
N VAL A 60 -5.99 16.28 2.48
CA VAL A 60 -5.72 16.44 3.92
C VAL A 60 -5.54 17.91 4.23
N ASP A 61 -6.40 18.42 5.11
CA ASP A 61 -6.26 19.77 5.67
C ASP A 61 -4.85 19.94 6.27
N PRO A 62 -4.13 21.05 6.00
CA PRO A 62 -2.83 21.32 6.59
C PRO A 62 -2.73 21.11 8.10
N ALA A 63 -3.80 21.38 8.85
CA ALA A 63 -3.82 21.16 10.30
C ALA A 63 -3.75 19.66 10.67
N GLU A 64 -4.38 18.80 9.88
CA GLU A 64 -4.33 17.34 10.08
C GLU A 64 -2.97 16.77 9.64
N LEU A 65 -2.35 17.34 8.60
CA LEU A 65 -0.97 17.00 8.23
C LEU A 65 0.02 17.32 9.36
N ASP A 66 -0.10 18.51 9.97
CA ASP A 66 0.74 18.92 11.09
C ASP A 66 0.53 18.00 12.31
N ARG A 67 -0.71 17.62 12.60
CA ARG A 67 -1.03 16.65 13.67
C ARG A 67 -0.39 15.28 13.42
N LEU A 68 -0.53 14.75 12.21
CA LEU A 68 0.03 13.44 11.84
C LEU A 68 1.56 13.46 11.88
N ARG A 69 2.17 14.59 11.50
CA ARG A 69 3.61 14.80 11.62
C ARG A 69 4.06 14.83 13.07
N ASP A 70 3.31 15.52 13.93
CA ASP A 70 3.60 15.58 15.37
C ASP A 70 3.52 14.20 16.02
N LEU A 71 2.47 13.42 15.74
CA LEU A 71 2.34 12.03 16.22
C LEU A 71 3.48 11.11 15.75
N SER A 72 4.03 11.35 14.56
CA SER A 72 5.15 10.55 14.05
C SER A 72 6.49 10.93 14.68
N LEU A 73 6.69 12.20 15.01
CA LEU A 73 7.93 12.69 15.62
C LEU A 73 7.93 12.57 17.14
N ASN A 74 6.75 12.68 17.73
CA ASN A 74 6.45 12.64 19.16
C ASN A 74 5.32 11.63 19.39
N PRO A 75 5.55 10.33 19.14
CA PRO A 75 4.55 9.33 19.46
C PRO A 75 4.19 9.45 20.94
N PRO A 76 2.90 9.35 21.31
CA PRO A 76 2.55 9.25 22.72
C PRO A 76 3.32 8.08 23.32
N GLU A 77 3.88 8.28 24.51
CA GLU A 77 4.49 7.17 25.25
C GLU A 77 3.40 6.12 25.41
N ASP A 78 3.67 4.90 24.94
CA ASP A 78 2.75 3.78 25.12
C ASP A 78 2.44 3.69 26.63
N GLU A 79 1.18 3.90 27.00
CA GLU A 79 0.70 3.47 28.30
C GLU A 79 0.72 1.94 28.25
N ASP A 80 1.89 1.36 28.55
CA ASP A 80 2.08 -0.05 28.87
C ASP A 80 1.12 -0.38 30.04
N ASP A 81 -0.05 -0.94 29.73
CA ASP A 81 -0.98 -1.59 30.66
C ASP A 81 -1.12 -3.09 30.32
#